data_AF-A0A2D4SEB6-F1
#
_entry.id   AF-A0A2D4SEB6-F1
#
_cell.length_a   1.000
_cell.length_b   1.000
_cell.length_c   1.000
_cell.angle_alpha   90.00
_cell.angle_beta   90.00
_cell.angle_gamma   90.00
#
_symmetry.space_group_name_H-M   'P 1'
#
loop_
_entity.id
_entity.type
_entity.pdbx_description
1 polymer ?
#
loop_
_entity_poly.entity_id
_entity_poly.type
_entity_poly.pdbx_seq_one_letter_code
_entity_poly.pdbx_strand_id
1 'polypeptide(L)' 'MWDTLLRALALVMVIEGLMPLLAPDRWRLMLARVASVDSRSLRVFGAVLVGVGVLSLQLLRG' A
#
# COMPACT_ATOMS: atom_id res chain seq x y z
N MET A 1 5.72 -9.10 -20.18
CA MET A 1 6.37 -8.97 -18.85
C MET A 1 6.56 -7.51 -18.46
N TRP A 2 7.27 -6.70 -19.24
CA TRP A 2 7.43 -5.26 -18.95
C TRP A 2 6.13 -4.45 -19.00
N ASP A 3 5.28 -4.69 -20.00
CA ASP A 3 3.95 -4.04 -20.09
C ASP A 3 3.08 -4.32 -18.85
N THR A 4 3.04 -5.58 -18.38
CA THR A 4 2.31 -5.97 -17.17
C THR A 4 2.82 -5.23 -15.93
N LEU A 5 4.14 -5.07 -15.81
CA LEU A 5 4.75 -4.36 -14.69
C LEU A 5 4.45 -2.85 -14.74
N LEU A 6 4.50 -2.24 -15.93
CA LEU A 6 4.12 -0.83 -16.13
C LEU A 6 2.64 -0.58 -15.82
N ARG A 7 1.74 -1.51 -16.20
CA ARG A 7 0.30 -1.42 -15.87
C ARG A 7 0.07 -1.54 -14.37
N ALA A 8 0.73 -2.49 -13.71
CA ALA A 8 0.64 -2.65 -12.25
C ALA A 8 1.15 -1.38 -11.54
N LEU A 9 2.26 -0.80 -12.00
CA LEU A 9 2.79 0.45 -11.46
C LEU A 9 1.83 1.63 -11.68
N ALA A 10 1.24 1.74 -12.87
CA ALA A 10 0.24 2.77 -13.17
C ALA A 10 -0.98 2.67 -12.23
N LEU A 11 -1.47 1.46 -11.97
CA LEU A 11 -2.56 1.23 -11.02
C LEU A 11 -2.19 1.64 -9.59
N VAL A 12 -0.98 1.30 -9.13
CA VAL A 12 -0.50 1.74 -7.80
C VAL A 12 -0.46 3.26 -7.71
N MET A 13 0.03 3.96 -8.73
CA MET A 13 0.05 5.43 -8.75
C MET A 13 -1.36 6.03 -8.71
N VAL A 14 -2.33 5.45 -9.43
CA VAL A 14 -3.73 5.88 -9.38
C VAL A 14 -4.32 5.68 -7.98
N ILE A 15 -4.10 4.51 -7.37
CA ILE A 15 -4.65 4.17 -6.04
C ILE A 15 -4.03 5.07 -4.96
N GLU A 16 -2.70 5.22 -4.94
CA GLU A 16 -1.99 6.08 -3.99
C GLU A 16 -2.36 7.57 -4.16
N GLY A 17 -2.56 8.01 -5.41
CA GLY A 17 -2.94 9.39 -5.72
C GLY A 17 -4.42 9.72 -5.42
N LEU A 18 -5.29 8.72 -5.30
CA LEU A 18 -6.73 8.94 -5.18
C LEU A 18 -7.12 9.64 -3.87
N MET A 19 -6.59 9.16 -2.73
CA MET A 19 -6.87 9.73 -1.42
C MET A 19 -6.39 11.18 -1.24
N PRO A 20 -5.13 11.54 -1.60
CA PRO A 20 -4.70 12.94 -1.52
C PRO A 20 -5.45 13.86 -2.49
N LEU A 21 -5.93 13.36 -3.63
CA LEU A 21 -6.72 14.15 -4.60
C LEU A 21 -8.16 14.39 -4.11
N LEU A 22 -8.85 13.36 -3.62
CA LEU A 22 -10.26 13.44 -3.25
C LEU A 22 -10.49 14.01 -1.85
N ALA A 23 -9.61 13.70 -0.89
CA ALA A 23 -9.80 14.04 0.52
C ALA A 23 -8.47 14.41 1.22
N PRO A 24 -7.82 15.52 0.82
CA PRO A 24 -6.49 15.90 1.30
C PRO A 24 -6.41 16.06 2.83
N ASP A 25 -7.42 16.65 3.47
CA ASP A 25 -7.40 16.85 4.92
C ASP A 25 -7.54 15.53 5.70
N ARG A 26 -8.37 14.61 5.20
CA ARG A 26 -8.50 13.26 5.81
C ARG A 26 -7.20 12.48 5.65
N TRP A 27 -6.56 12.61 4.48
CA TRP A 27 -5.26 12.01 4.21
C TRP A 27 -4.18 12.54 5.18
N ARG A 28 -4.09 13.85 5.38
CA ARG A 28 -3.16 14.47 6.35
C ARG A 28 -3.38 13.97 7.77
N LEU A 29 -4.64 13.89 8.21
CA LEU A 29 -4.98 13.37 9.54
C LEU A 29 -4.58 11.89 9.69
N MET A 30 -4.81 11.08 8.65
CA MET A 30 -4.39 9.68 8.64
C MET A 30 -2.87 9.55 8.77
N LEU A 31 -2.11 10.31 7.97
CA LEU A 31 -0.65 10.31 8.05
C LEU A 31 -0.13 10.75 9.42
N ALA A 32 -0.74 11.77 10.03
CA ALA A 32 -0.38 12.21 11.38
C ALA A 32 -0.60 11.11 12.43
N ARG A 33 -1.69 10.33 12.30
CA ARG A 33 -1.92 9.17 13.17
C ARG A 33 -0.88 8.08 12.94
N VAL A 34 -0.58 7.76 11.68
CA VAL A 34 0.45 6.75 11.35
C VAL A 34 1.83 7.17 11.86
N ALA A 35 2.19 8.44 11.77
CA ALA A 35 3.44 8.98 12.29
C ALA A 35 3.57 8.87 13.83
N SER A 36 2.45 8.78 14.55
CA SER A 36 2.44 8.57 16.00
C SER A 36 2.58 7.10 16.42
N VAL A 37 2.51 6.16 15.47
CA VAL A 37 2.66 4.72 15.75
C VAL A 37 4.13 4.36 15.92
N ASP A 38 4.45 3.56 16.94
CA ASP A 38 5.82 3.11 17.17
C ASP A 38 6.39 2.30 15.99
N SER A 39 7.70 2.46 15.77
CA SER A 39 8.42 1.83 14.65
C SER A 39 8.35 0.30 14.67
N ARG A 40 8.24 -0.34 15.85
CA ARG A 40 8.08 -1.80 15.94
C ARG A 40 6.73 -2.24 15.37
N SER A 41 5.65 -1.54 15.74
CA SER A 41 4.30 -1.86 15.26
C SER A 41 4.16 -1.63 13.75
N LEU A 42 4.75 -0.54 13.23
CA LEU A 42 4.78 -0.28 11.78
C LEU A 42 5.51 -1.38 11.01
N ARG A 43 6.65 -1.86 11.51
CA ARG A 43 7.39 -2.97 10.88
C ARG A 43 6.61 -4.28 10.87
N VAL A 44 5.94 -4.62 11.97
CA VAL A 44 5.11 -5.83 12.04
C VAL A 44 3.94 -5.73 11.08
N PHE A 45 3.25 -4.59 11.05
CA PHE A 45 2.16 -4.36 10.10
C PHE A 45 2.62 -4.50 8.65
N GLY A 46 3.76 -3.89 8.29
CA GLY A 46 4.37 -4.02 6.96
C GLY A 46 4.75 -5.47 6.64
N ALA A 47 5.33 -6.21 7.59
CA ALA A 47 5.69 -7.61 7.40
C ALA A 47 4.46 -8.50 7.14
N VAL A 48 3.36 -8.26 7.86
CA VAL A 48 2.09 -8.98 7.64
C VAL A 48 1.54 -8.66 6.24
N LEU A 49 1.51 -7.38 5.83
CA LEU A 49 1.04 -7.00 4.49
C LEU A 49 1.86 -7.64 3.38
N VAL A 50 3.20 -7.61 3.48
CA VAL A 50 4.09 -8.26 2.51
C VAL A 50 3.85 -9.77 2.49
N GLY A 51 3.76 -10.41 3.66
CA GLY A 51 3.50 -11.84 3.79
C GLY A 51 2.18 -12.25 3.13
N VAL A 52 1.09 -11.54 3.44
CA VAL A 52 -0.23 -11.79 2.82
C VAL A 52 -0.16 -11.58 1.31
N GLY A 53 0.45 -10.49 0.83
CA GLY A 53 0.59 -10.24 -0.61
C GLY A 53 1.35 -11.34 -1.34
N VAL A 54 2.46 -11.83 -0.76
CA VAL A 54 3.23 -12.95 -1.33
C VAL A 54 2.39 -14.23 -1.33
N LEU A 55 1.69 -14.54 -0.24
CA LEU A 55 0.82 -15.71 -0.16
C LEU A 55 -0.31 -15.65 -1.20
N SER A 56 -0.99 -14.51 -1.34
CA SER A 56 -2.01 -14.29 -2.36
C SER A 56 -1.46 -14.47 -3.77
N LEU A 57 -0.26 -13.94 -4.05
CA LEU A 57 0.40 -14.14 -5.35
C LEU A 57 0.71 -15.62 -5.61
N GLN A 58 1.12 -16.40 -4.61
CA GLN A 58 1.36 -17.83 -4.78
C GLN A 58 0.06 -18.62 -4.99
N LEU A 59 -1.01 -18.28 -4.25
CA LEU A 59 -2.32 -18.93 -4.39
C LEU A 59 -2.98 -18.64 -5.74
N LEU A 60 -2.86 -17.42 -6.25
CA LEU A 60 -3.45 -17.01 -7.54
C LEU A 60 -2.58 -17.40 -8.76
N ARG A 61 -1.36 -17.91 -8.53
CA ARG A 61 -0.47 -18.45 -9.56
C ARG A 61 -0.72 -19.94 -9.85
N GLY A 62 -1.64 -20.58 -9.12
CA GLY A 62 -2.08 -21.96 -9.35
C GLY A 62 -2.94 -22.11 -10.60
#